data_AF-A0A4Z1AL57-F1
#
_entry.id   AF-A0A4Z1AL57-F1
#
_cell.length_a   1.000
_cell.length_b   1.000
_cell.length_c   1.000
_cell.angle_alpha   90.00
_cell.angle_beta   90.00
_cell.angle_gamma   90.00
#
_symmetry.space_group_name_H-M   'P 1'
#
loop_
_entity.id
_entity.type
_entity.pdbx_description
1 polymer ?
#
loop_
_entity_poly.entity_id
_entity_poly.type
_entity_poly.pdbx_seq_one_letter_code
_entity_poly.pdbx_strand_id
1 'polypeptide(L)'
;MGTMKGKLRKIPDLVLDFLSPLKPLVVLLPFLLFFYSIVWQGLTKAKLTRQIHERTSTKEELKRKNDELKIGIVAYTSAERIETLYRRTYQFLPISLGNRTVTIELPPIPDLGTKEK
;
A
#
# COMPACT_ATOMS: atom_id res chain seq x y z
N MET A 1 59.06 -34.31 -55.17
CA MET A 1 57.67 -33.86 -54.96
C MET A 1 57.71 -32.65 -54.05
N GLY A 2 57.68 -31.46 -54.66
CA GLY A 2 57.77 -30.19 -53.95
C GLY A 2 56.40 -29.69 -53.49
N THR A 3 56.46 -29.02 -52.33
CA THR A 3 55.65 -27.86 -51.93
C THR A 3 54.12 -28.00 -51.91
N MET A 4 53.51 -27.97 -50.71
CA MET A 4 52.27 -27.23 -50.37
C MET A 4 51.70 -27.68 -49.00
N LYS A 5 52.41 -27.42 -47.90
CA LYS A 5 51.84 -27.56 -46.53
C LYS A 5 51.98 -26.31 -45.65
N GLY A 6 52.43 -25.18 -46.21
CA GLY A 6 52.81 -23.99 -45.43
C GLY A 6 51.81 -22.82 -45.39
N LYS A 7 50.70 -22.83 -46.13
CA LYS A 7 49.88 -21.61 -46.35
C LYS A 7 48.65 -21.44 -45.45
N LEU A 8 48.22 -22.46 -44.72
CA LEU A 8 46.96 -22.42 -43.95
C LEU A 8 47.09 -21.93 -42.49
N ARG A 9 48.31 -21.81 -41.94
CA ARG A 9 48.52 -21.37 -40.55
C ARG A 9 48.67 -19.87 -40.34
N LYS A 10 48.91 -19.07 -41.37
CA LYS A 10 49.28 -17.63 -41.21
C LYS A 10 48.10 -16.65 -41.12
N ILE A 11 46.89 -17.06 -41.50
CA ILE A 11 45.69 -16.21 -41.49
C ILE A 11 45.25 -15.86 -40.04
N PRO A 12 45.20 -16.80 -39.08
CA PRO A 12 44.80 -16.45 -37.71
C PRO A 12 45.81 -15.53 -37.00
N ASP A 13 47.11 -15.70 -37.25
CA ASP A 13 48.16 -14.89 -36.62
C ASP A 13 48.10 -13.42 -37.08
N LEU A 14 47.79 -13.17 -38.35
CA LEU A 14 47.69 -11.82 -38.92
C LEU A 14 46.47 -11.05 -38.37
N VAL A 15 45.36 -11.76 -38.12
CA VAL A 15 44.15 -11.18 -37.51
C VAL A 15 44.37 -10.94 -36.01
N LEU A 16 45.06 -11.85 -35.32
CA LEU A 16 45.42 -11.70 -33.91
C LEU A 16 46.43 -10.58 -33.67
N ASP A 17 47.37 -10.36 -34.59
CA ASP A 17 48.31 -9.23 -34.56
C ASP A 17 47.62 -7.90 -34.88
N PHE A 18 46.62 -7.90 -35.77
CA PHE A 18 45.82 -6.71 -36.06
C PHE A 18 44.89 -6.32 -34.89
N LEU A 19 44.41 -7.30 -34.12
CA LEU A 19 43.60 -7.12 -32.91
C LEU A 19 44.43 -7.02 -31.61
N SER A 20 45.74 -7.23 -31.67
CA SER A 20 46.65 -7.13 -30.53
C SER A 20 46.57 -5.78 -29.78
N PRO A 21 46.47 -4.60 -30.46
CA PRO A 21 46.25 -3.34 -29.75
C PRO A 21 44.84 -3.22 -29.12
N LEU A 22 43.88 -4.03 -29.57
CA LEU A 22 42.50 -4.07 -29.06
C LEU A 22 42.30 -5.02 -27.88
N LYS A 23 43.23 -5.96 -27.62
CA LYS A 23 43.20 -6.87 -26.46
C LYS A 23 42.91 -6.17 -25.12
N PRO A 24 43.55 -5.04 -24.75
CA PRO A 24 43.23 -4.35 -23.50
C PRO A 24 41.77 -3.85 -23.46
N LEU A 25 41.22 -3.42 -24.61
CA LEU A 25 39.83 -2.99 -24.72
C LEU A 25 38.85 -4.17 -24.48
N VAL A 26 39.15 -5.34 -25.05
CA VAL A 26 38.33 -6.55 -24.92
C VAL A 26 38.27 -7.04 -23.46
N VAL A 27 39.34 -6.83 -22.68
CA VAL A 27 39.38 -7.16 -21.24
C VAL A 27 38.69 -6.09 -20.40
N LEU A 28 38.81 -4.81 -20.76
CA LEU A 28 38.14 -3.69 -20.06
C LEU A 28 36.63 -3.67 -20.25
N LEU A 29 36.14 -4.09 -21.41
CA LEU A 29 34.73 -4.05 -21.79
C LEU A 29 33.81 -4.88 -20.86
N PRO A 30 34.09 -6.15 -20.52
CA PRO A 30 33.27 -6.88 -19.56
C PRO A 30 33.31 -6.26 -18.17
N PHE A 31 34.43 -5.66 -17.76
CA PHE A 31 34.54 -4.97 -16.47
C PHE A 31 33.65 -3.72 -16.43
N LEU A 32 33.65 -2.92 -17.51
CA LEU A 32 32.79 -1.75 -17.66
C LEU A 32 31.30 -2.14 -17.71
N LEU A 33 30.95 -3.19 -18.44
CA LEU A 33 29.57 -3.68 -18.50
C LEU A 33 29.10 -4.19 -17.14
N PHE A 34 29.96 -4.91 -16.41
CA PHE A 34 29.66 -5.40 -15.07
C PHE A 34 29.45 -4.23 -14.09
N PHE A 35 30.34 -3.24 -14.12
CA PHE A 35 30.22 -2.04 -13.31
C PHE A 35 28.93 -1.27 -13.63
N TYR A 36 28.64 -1.06 -14.91
CA TYR A 36 27.42 -0.39 -15.37
C TYR A 36 26.15 -1.13 -14.92
N SER A 37 26.12 -2.46 -15.06
CA SER A 37 24.99 -3.29 -14.64
C SER A 37 24.74 -3.20 -13.13
N ILE A 38 25.80 -3.22 -12.32
CA ILE A 38 25.66 -3.09 -10.86
C ILE A 38 25.08 -1.74 -10.48
N VAL A 39 25.62 -0.66 -11.05
CA VAL A 39 25.14 0.70 -10.77
C VAL A 39 23.68 0.86 -11.19
N TRP A 40 23.32 0.35 -12.38
CA TRP A 40 21.95 0.39 -12.88
C TRP A 40 20.97 -0.38 -11.99
N GLN A 41 21.35 -1.60 -11.57
CA GLN A 41 20.56 -2.40 -10.65
C GLN A 41 20.41 -1.72 -9.29
N GLY A 42 21.47 -1.09 -8.78
CA GLY A 42 21.45 -0.33 -7.52
C GLY A 42 20.47 0.84 -7.58
N LEU A 43 20.53 1.64 -8.65
CA LEU A 43 19.63 2.78 -8.85
C LEU A 43 18.16 2.34 -8.97
N THR A 44 17.92 1.25 -9.71
CA THR A 44 16.57 0.69 -9.90
C THR A 44 16.00 0.16 -8.59
N LYS A 45 16.81 -0.56 -7.80
CA LYS A 45 16.42 -1.05 -6.47
C LYS A 45 16.09 0.10 -5.52
N ALA A 46 16.92 1.15 -5.47
CA ALA A 46 16.66 2.31 -4.62
C ALA A 46 15.34 3.01 -4.98
N LYS A 47 15.06 3.20 -6.28
CA LYS A 47 13.80 3.77 -6.75
C LYS A 47 12.60 2.90 -6.39
N LEU A 48 12.72 1.58 -6.57
CA LEU A 48 11.67 0.63 -6.25
C LEU A 48 11.38 0.61 -4.74
N THR A 49 12.42 0.56 -3.90
CA THR A 49 12.28 0.58 -2.44
C THR A 49 11.55 1.83 -1.96
N ARG A 50 11.86 3.00 -2.55
CA ARG A 50 11.15 4.25 -2.24
C ARG A 50 9.67 4.17 -2.61
N GLN A 51 9.35 3.67 -3.81
CA GLN A 51 7.96 3.49 -4.23
C GLN A 51 7.20 2.51 -3.33
N ILE A 52 7.84 1.41 -2.93
CA ILE A 52 7.26 0.44 -2.00
C ILE A 52 6.97 1.09 -0.65
N HIS A 53 7.90 1.90 -0.13
CA HIS A 53 7.71 2.59 1.14
C HIS A 53 6.52 3.56 1.09
N GLU A 54 6.44 4.42 0.06
CA GLU A 54 5.32 5.35 -0.13
C GLU A 54 3.98 4.61 -0.25
N ARG A 55 3.93 3.52 -1.04
CA ARG A 55 2.72 2.69 -1.19
C ARG A 55 2.34 1.95 0.09
N THR A 56 3.31 1.56 0.90
CA THR A 56 3.06 0.88 2.18
C THR A 56 2.49 1.86 3.21
N SER A 57 3.04 3.07 3.30
CA SER A 57 2.53 4.13 4.19
C SER A 57 1.08 4.47 3.85
N THR A 58 0.80 4.71 2.57
CA THR A 58 -0.57 5.04 2.11
C THR A 58 -1.57 3.89 2.37
N LYS A 59 -1.15 2.64 2.20
CA LYS A 59 -1.98 1.47 2.54
C LYS A 59 -2.29 1.40 4.03
N GLU A 60 -1.32 1.69 4.89
CA GLU A 60 -1.52 1.67 6.33
C GLU A 60 -2.46 2.80 6.79
N GLU A 61 -2.28 4.02 6.27
CA GLU A 61 -3.19 5.14 6.53
C GLU A 61 -4.63 4.85 6.10
N LEU A 62 -4.82 4.28 4.90
CA LEU A 62 -6.13 3.88 4.41
C LEU A 62 -6.76 2.79 5.28
N LYS A 63 -5.94 1.84 5.77
CA LYS A 63 -6.41 0.81 6.71
C LYS A 63 -6.91 1.45 8.01
N ARG A 64 -6.14 2.37 8.61
CA ARG A 64 -6.53 3.09 9.83
C ARG A 64 -7.84 3.84 9.64
N LYS A 65 -7.98 4.60 8.54
CA LYS A 65 -9.22 5.30 8.20
C LYS A 65 -10.41 4.35 8.00
N ASN A 66 -10.19 3.19 7.39
CA ASN A 66 -11.24 2.19 7.22
C ASN A 66 -11.71 1.62 8.56
N ASP A 67 -10.77 1.35 9.47
CA ASP A 67 -11.08 0.85 10.81
C ASP A 67 -11.79 1.92 11.65
N GLU A 68 -11.37 3.19 11.57
CA GLU A 68 -12.09 4.33 12.17
C GLU A 68 -13.51 4.48 11.63
N LEU A 69 -13.69 4.36 10.30
CA LEU A 69 -15.02 4.41 9.69
C LEU A 69 -15.89 3.24 10.12
N LYS A 70 -15.35 2.03 10.25
CA LYS A 70 -16.09 0.89 10.78
C LYS A 70 -16.52 1.13 12.23
N ILE A 71 -15.62 1.64 13.05
CA ILE A 71 -15.93 2.02 14.43
C ILE A 71 -17.02 3.10 14.44
N GLY A 72 -16.90 4.12 13.59
CA GLY A 72 -17.89 5.17 13.41
C GLY A 72 -19.25 4.62 13.00
N ILE A 73 -19.31 3.79 11.95
CA ILE A 73 -20.55 3.16 11.48
C ILE A 73 -21.17 2.30 12.58
N VAL A 74 -20.39 1.47 13.27
CA VAL A 74 -20.90 0.66 14.39
C VAL A 74 -21.40 1.57 15.50
N ALA A 75 -20.69 2.65 15.84
CA ALA A 75 -21.11 3.60 16.86
C ALA A 75 -22.37 4.38 16.47
N TYR A 76 -22.48 4.88 15.23
CA TYR A 76 -23.66 5.60 14.74
C TYR A 76 -24.87 4.67 14.60
N THR A 77 -24.70 3.50 13.98
CA THR A 77 -25.78 2.52 13.83
C THR A 77 -26.21 1.94 15.17
N SER A 78 -25.30 1.76 16.14
CA SER A 78 -25.67 1.33 17.48
C SER A 78 -26.26 2.47 18.31
N ALA A 79 -25.75 3.69 18.27
CA ALA A 79 -26.29 4.83 19.03
C ALA A 79 -27.69 5.20 18.55
N GLU A 80 -27.93 5.30 17.25
CA GLU A 80 -29.26 5.57 16.69
C GLU A 80 -30.21 4.39 16.94
N ARG A 81 -29.73 3.15 16.83
CA ARG A 81 -30.52 1.96 17.17
C ARG A 81 -30.81 1.85 18.67
N ILE A 82 -29.88 2.25 19.52
CA ILE A 82 -30.03 2.28 20.98
C ILE A 82 -31.02 3.38 21.35
N GLU A 83 -30.87 4.59 20.80
CA GLU A 83 -31.81 5.70 21.02
C GLU A 83 -33.22 5.33 20.56
N THR A 84 -33.38 4.73 19.38
CA THR A 84 -34.69 4.27 18.89
C THR A 84 -35.24 3.10 19.71
N LEU A 85 -34.40 2.18 20.19
CA LEU A 85 -34.81 1.11 21.10
C LEU A 85 -35.25 1.66 22.46
N TYR A 86 -34.55 2.65 23.01
CA TYR A 86 -34.93 3.34 24.26
C TYR A 86 -36.21 4.16 24.09
N ARG A 87 -36.36 4.92 23.00
CA ARG A 87 -37.60 5.64 22.66
C ARG A 87 -38.80 4.68 22.54
N ARG A 88 -38.60 3.50 21.93
CA ARG A 88 -39.66 2.47 21.78
C ARG A 88 -39.97 1.74 23.09
N THR A 89 -38.98 1.45 23.91
CA THR A 89 -39.15 0.60 25.10
C THR A 89 -39.57 1.40 26.34
N TYR A 90 -39.10 2.64 26.46
CA TYR A 90 -39.23 3.40 27.69
C TYR A 90 -39.99 4.73 27.53
N GLN A 91 -40.35 5.18 26.32
CA GLN A 91 -41.04 6.46 26.07
C GLN A 91 -40.34 7.73 26.63
N PHE A 92 -39.20 7.62 27.30
CA PHE A 92 -38.39 8.74 27.77
C PHE A 92 -36.95 8.64 27.27
N LEU A 93 -36.36 9.79 26.93
CA LEU A 93 -34.97 9.89 26.53
C LEU A 93 -34.09 9.95 27.79
N PRO A 94 -33.12 9.05 28.01
CA PRO A 94 -32.19 9.20 29.12
C PRO A 94 -31.23 10.36 28.82
N ILE A 95 -31.48 11.52 29.43
CA ILE A 95 -30.55 12.66 29.40
C ILE A 95 -29.57 12.44 30.56
N SER A 96 -28.33 12.07 30.24
CA SER A 96 -27.25 11.94 31.22
C SER A 96 -26.79 13.33 31.69
N LEU A 97 -27.50 13.93 32.65
CA LEU A 97 -27.06 15.13 33.36
C LEU A 97 -26.16 14.73 34.54
N GLY A 98 -24.90 14.44 34.24
CA GLY A 98 -23.87 14.18 35.26
C GLY A 98 -24.09 12.92 36.11
N ASN A 99 -23.36 12.83 37.23
CA ASN A 99 -23.19 11.63 38.07
C ASN A 99 -24.44 11.18 38.87
N ARG A 100 -25.66 11.60 38.46
CA ARG A 100 -26.94 11.21 39.07
C ARG A 100 -28.02 11.06 37.99
N THR A 101 -28.64 9.90 37.90
CA THR A 101 -29.85 9.66 37.10
C THR A 101 -31.06 10.25 37.83
N VAL A 102 -31.63 11.33 37.29
CA VAL A 102 -32.88 11.92 37.79
C VAL A 102 -34.00 11.59 36.79
N THR A 103 -34.97 10.79 37.23
CA THR A 103 -36.19 10.50 36.47
C THR A 103 -37.16 11.66 36.69
N ILE A 104 -37.46 12.44 35.64
CA ILE A 104 -38.51 13.46 35.69
C ILE A 104 -39.77 12.82 35.11
N GLU A 105 -40.77 12.60 35.95
CA GLU A 105 -42.10 12.18 35.49
C GLU A 105 -42.78 13.37 34.80
N LEU A 106 -43.08 13.23 33.51
CA LEU A 106 -43.89 14.22 32.79
C LEU A 106 -45.37 14.01 33.13
N PRO A 107 -46.17 15.10 33.18
CA PRO A 107 -47.60 14.99 33.40
C PRO A 107 -48.26 14.14 32.30
N PRO A 108 -49.27 13.33 32.64
CA PRO A 108 -49.91 12.42 31.70
C PRO A 108 -50.53 13.20 30.52
N ILE A 109 -50.36 12.64 29.33
CA ILE A 109 -50.93 13.17 28.09
C ILE A 109 -52.46 13.11 28.24
N PRO A 110 -53.19 14.22 28.04
CA PRO A 110 -54.65 14.20 28.11
C PRO A 110 -55.22 13.35 26.97
N ASP A 111 -56.05 12.37 27.35
CA ASP A 111 -56.77 11.51 26.41
C ASP A 111 -57.72 12.34 25.53
N LEU A 112 -57.34 12.53 24.28
CA LEU A 112 -58.24 13.04 23.25
C LEU A 112 -59.23 11.94 22.86
N GLY A 113 -60.32 11.86 23.63
CA GLY A 113 -61.67 11.55 23.17
C GLY A 113 -61.89 10.23 22.45
N THR A 114 -62.28 9.18 23.20
CA THR A 114 -63.17 8.16 22.65
C THR A 114 -64.59 8.51 23.08
N LYS A 115 -65.38 9.01 22.12
CA LYS A 115 -66.79 9.39 22.30
C LYS A 115 -67.58 8.21 22.90
N GLU A 116 -68.32 8.51 23.96
CA GLU A 116 -69.37 7.64 24.50
C GLU A 116 -70.42 7.32 23.42
N LYS A 117 -70.91 6.09 23.48
CA LYS A 117 -71.94 5.51 22.62
C LYS A 117 -73.30 6.18 22.81
#